data_AF-A0A6V7XF57-F1
#
_entry.id   AF-A0A6V7XF57-F1
#
_cell.length_a   1.000
_cell.length_b   1.000
_cell.length_c   1.000
_cell.angle_alpha   90.00
_cell.angle_beta   90.00
_cell.angle_gamma   90.00
#
_symmetry.space_group_name_H-M   'P 1'
#
loop_
_entity.id
_entity.type
_entity.pdbx_description
1 polymer ?
#
loop_
_entity_poly.entity_id
_entity_poly.type
_entity_poly.pdbx_seq_one_letter_code
_entity_poly.pdbx_strand_id
1 'polypeptide(L)' 'MQQALENVQQLRQEANIPRKKVSEVAKNLVEFCESRKDNDCFVTGHIENNPYQEKKSCLLL' A
#
# COMPACT_ATOMS: atom_id res chain seq x y z
N MET A 1 -9.81 36.31 -16.62
CA MET A 1 -9.40 35.50 -17.80
C MET A 1 -8.16 34.64 -17.53
N GLN A 2 -7.13 35.15 -16.83
CA GLN A 2 -5.90 34.40 -16.49
C GLN A 2 -6.17 33.00 -15.91
N GLN A 3 -7.01 32.93 -14.86
CA GLN A 3 -7.35 31.66 -14.18
C GLN A 3 -7.96 30.60 -15.11
N ALA A 4 -8.78 31.00 -16.07
CA ALA A 4 -9.43 30.06 -16.98
C ALA A 4 -8.42 29.44 -17.96
N LEU A 5 -7.41 30.21 -18.38
CA LEU A 5 -6.34 29.72 -19.26
C LEU A 5 -5.44 28.72 -18.51
N GLU A 6 -5.08 29.04 -17.27
CA GLU A 6 -4.28 28.16 -16.40
C GLU A 6 -5.00 26.82 -16.16
N ASN A 7 -6.29 26.87 -15.83
CA ASN A 7 -7.09 25.66 -15.63
C ASN A 7 -7.17 24.80 -16.91
N VAL A 8 -7.34 25.43 -18.08
CA VAL A 8 -7.36 24.70 -19.35
C VAL A 8 -6.01 24.05 -19.66
N GLN A 9 -4.91 24.73 -19.35
CA GLN A 9 -3.56 24.16 -19.51
C GLN A 9 -3.35 22.96 -18.58
N GLN A 10 -3.78 23.05 -17.32
CA GLN A 10 -3.74 21.93 -16.37
C GLN A 10 -4.55 20.73 -16.88
N LEU A 11 -5.79 20.95 -17.30
CA LEU A 11 -6.66 19.87 -17.78
C LEU A 11 -6.09 19.18 -19.04
N ARG A 12 -5.43 19.95 -19.93
CA ARG A 12 -4.73 19.37 -21.09
C ARG A 12 -3.58 18.47 -20.66
N GLN A 13 -2.82 18.87 -19.63
CA GLN A 13 -1.74 18.04 -19.08
C GLN A 13 -2.30 16.75 -18.46
N GLU A 14 -3.34 16.84 -17.64
CA GLU A 14 -3.98 15.69 -16.99
C GLU A 14 -4.63 14.73 -17.99
N ALA A 15 -5.23 15.25 -19.06
CA ALA A 15 -5.83 14.44 -20.11
C ALA A 15 -4.78 13.62 -20.88
N ASN A 16 -3.57 14.17 -21.05
CA ASN A 16 -2.46 13.54 -21.77
C ASN A 16 -1.71 12.47 -20.96
N ILE A 17 -2.11 12.22 -19.70
CA ILE A 17 -1.50 11.16 -18.89
C ILE A 17 -1.94 9.79 -19.43
N PRO A 18 -1.00 8.90 -19.80
CA PRO A 18 -1.33 7.56 -20.25
C PRO A 18 -1.91 6.73 -19.10
N ARG A 19 -3.09 6.15 -19.34
CA ARG A 19 -3.79 5.30 -18.35
C ARG A 19 -3.60 3.82 -18.69
N LYS A 20 -3.44 2.99 -17.66
CA LYS A 20 -3.45 1.53 -17.76
C LYS A 20 -4.85 0.98 -17.53
N LYS A 21 -5.11 -0.25 -17.98
CA LYS A 21 -6.39 -0.91 -17.69
C LYS A 21 -6.51 -1.21 -16.20
N VAL A 22 -7.69 -0.96 -15.64
CA VAL A 22 -7.99 -1.25 -14.23
C VAL A 22 -7.72 -2.72 -13.90
N SER A 23 -8.08 -3.63 -14.81
CA SER A 23 -7.83 -5.07 -14.65
C SER A 23 -6.34 -5.43 -14.56
N GLU A 24 -5.48 -4.75 -15.32
CA GLU A 24 -4.02 -4.96 -15.27
C GLU A 24 -3.46 -4.48 -13.94
N VAL A 25 -3.83 -3.27 -13.53
CA VAL A 25 -3.32 -2.69 -12.28
C VAL A 25 -3.82 -3.48 -11.07
N ALA A 26 -5.08 -3.93 -11.07
CA ALA A 26 -5.62 -4.78 -10.02
C ALA A 26 -4.85 -6.09 -9.88
N LYS A 27 -4.51 -6.75 -11.00
CA LYS A 27 -3.69 -7.96 -11.00
C LYS A 27 -2.32 -7.70 -10.38
N ASN A 28 -1.65 -6.63 -10.79
CA ASN A 28 -0.33 -6.26 -10.24
C ASN A 28 -0.38 -5.99 -8.74
N LEU A 29 -1.44 -5.35 -8.24
CA LEU A 29 -1.63 -5.11 -6.81
C LEU A 29 -1.81 -6.41 -6.04
N VAL A 30 -2.63 -7.34 -6.57
CA VAL A 30 -2.82 -8.65 -5.94
C VAL A 30 -1.52 -9.43 -5.89
N GLU A 31 -0.79 -9.53 -7.01
CA GLU A 31 0.50 -10.23 -7.08
C GLU A 31 1.52 -9.66 -6.09
N PHE A 32 1.56 -8.32 -5.95
CA PHE A 32 2.42 -7.66 -4.98
C PHE A 32 2.06 -8.06 -3.54
N CYS A 33 0.78 -7.99 -3.18
CA CYS A 33 0.31 -8.37 -1.86
C CYS A 33 0.60 -9.85 -1.56
N GLU A 34 0.35 -10.74 -2.52
CA GLU A 34 0.63 -12.18 -2.38
C GLU A 34 2.12 -12.45 -2.14
N SER A 35 3.00 -11.80 -2.91
CA SER A 35 4.45 -11.99 -2.79
C SER A 35 5.04 -11.54 -1.44
N ARG A 36 4.34 -10.64 -0.73
CA ARG A 36 4.79 -10.07 0.55
C ARG A 36 3.99 -10.56 1.74
N LYS A 37 2.91 -11.31 1.51
CA LYS A 37 1.99 -11.80 2.52
C LYS A 37 2.72 -12.51 3.65
N ASP A 38 3.65 -13.40 3.31
CA ASP A 38 4.38 -14.21 4.30
C ASP A 38 5.32 -13.39 5.19
N ASN A 39 5.71 -12.19 4.74
CA ASN A 39 6.53 -11.26 5.50
C ASN A 39 5.70 -10.23 6.28
N ASP A 40 4.38 -10.22 6.10
CA ASP A 40 3.49 -9.32 6.82
C ASP A 40 3.06 -9.97 8.14
N CYS A 41 3.65 -9.49 9.24
CA CYS A 41 3.39 -10.01 10.58
C CYS A 41 1.92 -9.81 11.04
N PHE A 42 1.20 -8.83 10.49
CA PHE A 42 -0.21 -8.60 10.82
C PHE A 42 -1.14 -9.55 10.06
N VAL A 43 -0.71 -10.04 8.90
CA VAL A 43 -1.48 -10.99 8.09
C VAL A 43 -1.17 -12.44 8.46
N THR A 44 0.09 -12.77 8.74
CA THR A 44 0.53 -14.13 9.10
C THR A 44 0.40 -14.47 10.57
N GLY A 45 0.40 -13.46 11.46
CA GLY A 45 0.32 -13.66 12.90
C GLY A 45 1.61 -14.17 13.56
N HIS A 46 2.74 -14.23 12.83
CA HIS A 46 4.02 -14.64 13.39
C HIS A 46 4.67 -13.49 14.16
N ILE A 47 4.36 -13.37 15.45
CA ILE A 47 4.86 -12.29 16.32
C ILE A 47 6.00 -12.74 17.25
N GLU A 48 6.84 -13.67 16.79
CA GLU A 48 8.02 -14.13 17.57
C GLU A 48 9.04 -13.02 17.89
N ASN A 49 9.00 -11.91 17.15
CA ASN A 49 9.84 -10.72 17.40
C ASN A 49 9.00 -9.49 17.77
N ASN A 50 7.83 -9.66 18.38
CA ASN A 50 7.02 -8.52 18.80
C ASN A 50 7.69 -7.77 19.97
N PRO A 51 8.13 -6.51 19.81
CA PRO A 51 8.65 -5.74 20.94
C PRO A 51 7.59 -5.45 22.02
N TYR A 52 6.30 -5.63 21.71
CA TYR A 52 5.17 -5.42 22.62
C TYR A 52 4.61 -6.71 23.23
N GLN A 53 5.21 -7.88 22.97
CA GLN A 53 4.75 -9.12 23.61
C GLN A 53 5.08 -9.11 25.10
N GLU A 54 4.08 -9.39 25.93
CA GLU A 54 4.28 -9.54 27.37
C GLU A 54 5.32 -10.64 27.64
N LYS A 55 6.38 -10.29 28.37
CA LYS A 55 7.35 -11.27 28.83
C LYS A 55 6.64 -12.15 29.86
N LYS A 56 6.43 -13.43 29.54
CA LYS A 56 6.00 -14.43 30.53
C LYS A 56 7.12 -14.65 31.55
N SER A 57 7.29 -13.75 32.51
CA SER A 57 8.11 -14.03 33.68
C SER A 57 7.26 -14.87 34.64
N CYS A 58 7.34 -16.19 34.54
CA CYS A 58 7.10 -17.02 35.71
C CYS A 58 8.27 -16.79 36.66
N LEU A 59 8.12 -15.86 37.59
CA LEU A 59 8.92 -15.88 38.81
C LEU A 59 8.43 -17.11 39.58
N LEU A 60 9.18 -18.20 39.49
CA LEU A 60 9.05 -19.31 40.43
C LEU A 60 9.38 -18.72 41.82
N LEU A 61 8.34 -18.57 42.63
CA LEU A 61 8.41 -18.22 44.06
C LEU A 61 8.87 -19.44 44.86
#